data_AF-A0A5B8XQW7-F1
#
_entry.id   AF-A0A5B8XQW7-F1
#
_cell.length_a   1.000
_cell.length_b   1.000
_cell.length_c   1.000
_cell.angle_alpha   90.00
_cell.angle_beta   90.00
_cell.angle_gamma   90.00
#
_symmetry.space_group_name_H-M   'P 1'
#
loop_
_entity.id
_entity.type
_entity.pdbx_description
1 polymer ?
#
loop_
_entity_poly.entity_id
_entity_poly.type
_entity_poly.pdbx_seq_one_letter_code
_entity_poly.pdbx_strand_id
1 'polypeptide(L)'
;MSNESPEKSQRIDRIRAIVNEDYERVTSTDDPYVILNLPGNATWEEATARYERYERFYRAENFQRLGDVDLTRKALDIRRVVGRAIIDIQGVMESNSVDSEAMDGVSNTGVLALDPNASALADIYFRDGLTFLKLGDLDNALECFRTGSDYDPTRGSILAYRAYTAYRKTPLDPTVAEESRKNLYQATRMDPANADIWVLVARYHIKQKDGDEAESAIAKVRTLDPKHPKLGKLLRNATSF
;
A
#
# COMPACT_ATOMS: atom_id res chain seq x y z
N MET A 1 -4.87 20.72 30.64
CA MET A 1 -4.76 19.35 31.16
C MET A 1 -6.06 18.65 30.77
N SER A 2 -6.01 17.81 29.74
CA SER A 2 -7.20 17.26 29.08
C SER A 2 -7.77 16.13 29.94
N ASN A 3 -8.98 16.34 30.45
CA ASN A 3 -9.73 15.41 31.29
C ASN A 3 -10.34 14.31 30.39
N GLU A 4 -9.58 13.27 30.07
CA GLU A 4 -10.12 12.09 29.38
C GLU A 4 -10.86 11.18 30.38
N SER A 5 -12.06 10.71 30.02
CA SER A 5 -12.85 9.86 30.93
C SER A 5 -12.15 8.51 31.18
N PRO A 6 -12.25 7.94 32.40
CA PRO A 6 -11.62 6.66 32.74
C PRO A 6 -11.97 5.52 31.78
N GLU A 7 -13.20 5.49 31.26
CA GLU A 7 -13.68 4.49 30.30
C GLU A 7 -12.95 4.57 28.94
N LYS A 8 -12.61 5.79 28.50
CA LYS A 8 -11.87 6.02 27.25
C LYS A 8 -10.45 5.50 27.38
N SER A 9 -9.79 5.76 28.52
CA SER A 9 -8.44 5.26 28.79
C SER A 9 -8.42 3.72 28.80
N GLN A 10 -9.34 3.08 29.54
CA GLN A 10 -9.43 1.63 29.59
C GLN A 10 -9.69 0.99 28.22
N ARG A 11 -10.48 1.66 27.35
CA ARG A 11 -10.70 1.20 25.98
C ARG A 11 -9.42 1.26 25.14
N ILE A 12 -8.63 2.32 25.26
CA ILE A 12 -7.36 2.46 24.54
C ILE A 12 -6.37 1.39 25.00
N ASP A 13 -6.28 1.14 26.31
CA ASP A 13 -5.38 0.14 26.86
C ASP A 13 -5.74 -1.28 26.41
N ARG A 14 -7.05 -1.59 26.30
CA ARG A 14 -7.51 -2.83 25.67
C ARG A 14 -7.10 -2.96 24.21
N ILE A 15 -7.22 -1.88 23.42
CA ILE A 15 -6.78 -1.88 22.02
C ILE A 15 -5.28 -2.13 21.94
N ARG A 16 -4.47 -1.49 22.80
CA ARG A 16 -3.01 -1.71 22.85
C ARG A 16 -2.67 -3.16 23.17
N ALA A 17 -3.36 -3.76 24.15
CA ALA A 17 -3.15 -5.15 24.52
C ALA A 17 -3.43 -6.09 23.33
N ILE A 18 -4.58 -5.94 22.67
CA ILE A 18 -4.96 -6.75 21.49
C ILE A 18 -3.91 -6.61 20.38
N VAL A 19 -3.50 -5.38 20.05
CA VAL A 19 -2.53 -5.14 18.97
C VAL A 19 -1.17 -5.75 19.32
N ASN A 20 -0.71 -5.66 20.57
CA ASN A 20 0.57 -6.24 20.96
C ASN A 20 0.52 -7.78 20.94
N GLU A 21 -0.55 -8.39 21.45
CA GLU A 21 -0.74 -9.84 21.42
C GLU A 21 -0.79 -10.37 19.98
N ASP A 22 -1.58 -9.73 19.11
CA ASP A 22 -1.63 -10.09 17.70
C ASP A 22 -0.29 -9.85 17.00
N TYR A 23 0.42 -8.77 17.31
CA TYR A 23 1.72 -8.48 16.75
C TYR A 23 2.76 -9.55 17.13
N GLU A 24 2.83 -9.93 18.40
CA GLU A 24 3.70 -11.02 18.86
C GLU A 24 3.37 -12.33 18.15
N ARG A 25 2.08 -12.66 18.05
CA ARG A 25 1.64 -13.87 17.37
C ARG A 25 2.05 -13.89 15.90
N VAL A 26 1.75 -12.84 15.12
CA VAL A 26 2.06 -12.81 13.68
C VAL A 26 3.56 -12.70 13.37
N THR A 27 4.39 -12.29 14.34
CA THR A 27 5.85 -12.22 14.17
C THR A 27 6.59 -13.46 14.66
N SER A 28 5.92 -14.32 15.42
CA SER A 28 6.49 -15.55 15.99
C SER A 28 6.42 -16.79 15.08
N THR A 29 5.73 -16.71 13.95
CA THR A 29 5.42 -17.87 13.11
C THR A 29 5.22 -17.49 11.65
N ASP A 30 5.50 -18.43 10.75
CA ASP A 30 5.19 -18.34 9.32
C ASP A 30 3.96 -19.19 8.95
N ASP A 31 3.34 -19.90 9.91
CA ASP A 31 2.13 -20.69 9.66
C ASP A 31 0.92 -19.77 9.41
N PRO A 32 0.29 -19.81 8.23
CA PRO A 32 -0.76 -18.86 7.87
C PRO A 32 -2.05 -19.06 8.69
N TYR A 33 -2.33 -20.27 9.18
CA TYR A 33 -3.48 -20.52 10.05
C TYR A 33 -3.24 -19.91 11.44
N VAL A 34 -2.03 -20.05 11.99
CA VAL A 34 -1.66 -19.41 13.26
C VAL A 34 -1.64 -17.88 13.13
N ILE A 35 -1.20 -17.35 11.99
CA ILE A 35 -1.26 -15.92 11.65
C ILE A 35 -2.71 -15.40 11.61
N LEU A 36 -3.68 -16.19 11.15
CA LEU A 36 -5.09 -15.81 11.23
C LEU A 36 -5.74 -16.19 12.57
N ASN A 37 -5.01 -16.81 13.49
CA ASN A 37 -5.53 -17.35 14.75
C ASN A 37 -6.68 -18.35 14.50
N LEU A 38 -6.43 -19.28 13.58
CA LEU A 38 -7.34 -20.33 13.13
C LEU A 38 -6.70 -21.70 13.35
N PRO A 39 -7.51 -22.76 13.53
CA PRO A 39 -6.99 -24.12 13.51
C PRO A 39 -6.54 -24.49 12.08
N GLY A 40 -5.56 -25.39 11.96
CA GLY A 40 -4.99 -25.80 10.66
C GLY A 40 -5.95 -26.54 9.72
N ASN A 41 -7.15 -26.90 10.20
CA ASN A 41 -8.23 -27.50 9.41
C ASN A 41 -9.37 -26.51 9.11
N ALA A 42 -9.15 -25.20 9.31
CA ALA A 42 -10.15 -24.19 9.02
C ALA A 42 -10.51 -24.17 7.53
N THR A 43 -11.80 -23.97 7.26
CA THR A 43 -12.34 -23.84 5.91
C THR A 43 -11.98 -22.49 5.28
N TRP A 44 -12.10 -22.39 3.95
CA TRP A 44 -11.92 -21.13 3.23
C TRP A 44 -12.86 -20.01 3.73
N GLU A 45 -14.10 -20.36 4.06
CA GLU A 45 -15.10 -19.42 4.58
C GLU A 45 -14.67 -18.86 5.95
N GLU A 46 -14.18 -19.72 6.84
CA GLU A 46 -13.67 -19.30 8.16
C GLU A 46 -12.41 -18.44 8.05
N ALA A 47 -11.50 -18.80 7.14
CA ALA A 47 -10.29 -18.03 6.84
C ALA A 47 -10.64 -16.64 6.31
N THR A 48 -11.53 -16.55 5.33
CA THR A 48 -11.98 -15.30 4.73
C THR A 48 -12.71 -14.42 5.75
N ALA A 49 -13.65 -14.98 6.51
CA ALA A 49 -14.38 -14.23 7.53
C ALA A 49 -13.46 -13.73 8.66
N ARG A 50 -12.37 -14.44 8.94
CA ARG A 50 -11.34 -13.98 9.89
C ARG A 50 -10.49 -12.87 9.29
N TYR A 51 -10.00 -13.04 8.07
CA TYR A 51 -9.24 -12.03 7.36
C TYR A 51 -10.01 -10.72 7.26
N GLU A 52 -11.29 -10.73 6.88
CA GLU A 52 -12.11 -9.51 6.80
C GLU A 52 -12.25 -8.79 8.15
N ARG A 53 -12.35 -9.53 9.26
CA ARG A 53 -12.39 -8.92 10.59
C ARG A 53 -11.08 -8.21 10.90
N TYR A 54 -9.95 -8.81 10.57
CA TYR A 54 -8.65 -8.16 10.70
C TYR A 54 -8.51 -6.96 9.76
N GLU A 55 -8.95 -7.06 8.50
CA GLU A 55 -8.91 -5.96 7.54
C GLU A 55 -9.69 -4.75 8.06
N ARG A 56 -10.87 -4.96 8.65
CA ARG A 56 -11.70 -3.89 9.24
C ARG A 56 -11.09 -3.32 10.52
N PHE A 57 -10.51 -4.16 11.38
CA PHE A 57 -9.93 -3.72 12.65
C PHE A 57 -8.61 -2.97 12.45
N TYR A 58 -7.72 -3.49 11.61
CA TYR A 58 -6.36 -3.00 11.39
C TYR A 58 -6.23 -1.86 10.35
N ARG A 59 -7.36 -1.23 9.97
CA ARG A 59 -7.33 -0.03 9.13
C ARG A 59 -6.58 1.11 9.80
N ALA A 60 -5.71 1.77 9.06
CA ALA A 60 -4.87 2.85 9.56
C ALA A 60 -5.67 3.94 10.28
N GLU A 61 -6.84 4.30 9.76
CA GLU A 61 -7.73 5.34 10.28
C GLU A 61 -8.18 5.04 11.72
N ASN A 62 -8.28 3.75 12.09
CA ASN A 62 -8.67 3.35 13.44
C ASN A 62 -7.62 3.71 14.49
N PHE A 63 -6.34 3.75 14.10
CA PHE A 63 -5.19 3.98 14.98
C PHE A 63 -4.61 5.38 14.85
N GLN A 64 -4.65 5.99 13.66
CA GLN A 64 -4.15 7.35 13.43
C GLN A 64 -4.79 8.38 14.37
N ARG A 65 -6.10 8.23 14.65
CA ARG A 65 -6.84 9.09 15.59
C ARG A 65 -6.39 8.95 17.05
N LEU A 66 -5.63 7.90 17.38
CA LEU A 66 -5.08 7.68 18.73
C LEU A 66 -3.77 8.44 18.95
N GLY A 67 -3.12 8.91 17.88
CA GLY A 67 -1.83 9.61 17.96
C GLY A 67 -0.65 8.72 18.36
N ASP A 68 -0.85 7.39 18.40
CA ASP A 68 0.15 6.40 18.77
C ASP A 68 0.78 5.81 17.50
N VAL A 69 1.96 6.31 17.15
CA VAL A 69 2.66 5.94 15.90
C VAL A 69 3.15 4.49 15.94
N ASP A 70 3.62 4.01 17.10
CA ASP A 70 4.06 2.61 17.25
C ASP A 70 2.89 1.65 17.07
N LEU A 71 1.77 1.96 17.71
CA LEU A 71 0.55 1.18 17.58
C LEU A 71 0.02 1.16 16.14
N THR A 72 0.08 2.30 15.45
CA THR A 72 -0.31 2.39 14.04
C THR A 72 0.61 1.55 13.15
N ARG A 73 1.92 1.55 13.41
CA ARG A 73 2.89 0.72 12.68
C ARG A 73 2.62 -0.76 12.89
N LYS A 74 2.46 -1.21 14.14
CA LYS A 74 2.11 -2.61 14.45
C LYS A 74 0.81 -3.05 13.79
N ALA A 75 -0.21 -2.21 13.79
CA ALA A 75 -1.48 -2.49 13.10
C ALA A 75 -1.28 -2.74 11.60
N LEU A 76 -0.46 -1.93 10.93
CA LEU A 76 -0.14 -2.10 9.51
C LEU A 76 0.71 -3.35 9.25
N ASP A 77 1.67 -3.65 10.13
CA ASP A 77 2.45 -4.89 10.07
C ASP A 77 1.55 -6.12 10.16
N ILE A 78 0.65 -6.16 11.15
CA ILE A 78 -0.33 -7.24 11.29
C ILE A 78 -1.16 -7.37 10.01
N ARG A 79 -1.70 -6.25 9.50
CA ARG A 79 -2.52 -6.24 8.27
C ARG A 79 -1.78 -6.84 7.08
N ARG A 80 -0.48 -6.57 6.91
CA ARG A 80 0.34 -7.18 5.85
C ARG A 80 0.49 -8.68 6.05
N VAL A 81 0.85 -9.10 7.26
CA VAL A 81 1.11 -10.51 7.56
C VAL A 81 -0.18 -11.34 7.43
N VAL A 82 -1.33 -10.86 7.91
CA VAL A 82 -2.62 -11.55 7.69
C VAL A 82 -3.07 -11.53 6.23
N GLY A 83 -2.74 -10.48 5.47
CA GLY A 83 -2.99 -10.41 4.03
C GLY A 83 -2.18 -11.43 3.24
N ARG A 84 -0.93 -11.68 3.63
CA ARG A 84 -0.13 -12.75 3.06
C ARG A 84 -0.66 -14.14 3.44
N ALA A 85 -0.99 -14.33 4.71
CA ALA A 85 -1.49 -15.61 5.20
C ALA A 85 -2.79 -16.06 4.51
N ILE A 86 -3.73 -15.17 4.23
CA ILE A 86 -4.98 -15.57 3.55
C ILE A 86 -4.72 -16.06 2.12
N ILE A 87 -3.73 -15.50 1.45
CA ILE A 87 -3.31 -15.94 0.11
C ILE A 87 -2.55 -17.27 0.19
N ASP A 88 -1.67 -17.44 1.17
CA ASP A 88 -0.96 -18.71 1.38
C ASP A 88 -1.96 -19.85 1.66
N ILE A 89 -3.01 -19.59 2.45
CA ILE A 89 -4.11 -20.55 2.67
C ILE A 89 -4.86 -20.85 1.38
N GLN A 90 -5.17 -19.83 0.58
CA GLN A 90 -5.83 -20.02 -0.71
C GLN A 90 -5.00 -20.93 -1.62
N GLY A 91 -3.69 -20.66 -1.74
CA GLY A 91 -2.78 -21.45 -2.55
C GLY A 91 -2.69 -22.92 -2.12
N VAL A 92 -2.67 -23.20 -0.81
CA VAL A 92 -2.69 -24.57 -0.26
C VAL A 92 -4.01 -25.29 -0.58
N MET A 93 -5.15 -24.58 -0.51
CA MET A 93 -6.45 -25.16 -0.84
C MET A 93 -6.59 -25.45 -2.33
N GLU A 94 -6.09 -24.54 -3.18
CA GLU A 94 -6.03 -24.72 -4.64
C GLU A 94 -5.14 -25.91 -5.00
N SER A 95 -3.93 -26.04 -4.42
CA SER A 95 -3.06 -27.20 -4.69
C SER A 95 -3.69 -28.54 -4.30
N ASN A 96 -4.35 -28.59 -3.13
CA ASN A 96 -5.05 -29.78 -2.67
C ASN A 96 -6.25 -30.16 -3.56
N SER A 97 -6.85 -29.18 -4.25
CA SER A 97 -7.95 -29.42 -5.21
C SER A 97 -7.45 -29.94 -6.55
N VAL A 98 -6.32 -29.43 -7.06
CA VAL A 98 -5.73 -29.83 -8.35
C VAL A 98 -5.15 -31.24 -8.30
N ASP A 99 -4.63 -31.69 -7.17
CA ASP A 99 -4.18 -33.08 -6.97
C ASP A 99 -5.33 -34.11 -7.04
N SER A 100 -6.60 -33.66 -6.93
CA SER A 100 -7.79 -34.52 -7.06
C SER A 100 -8.38 -34.56 -8.48
N GLU A 101 -7.99 -33.63 -9.36
CA GLU A 101 -8.52 -33.48 -10.72
C GLU A 101 -7.38 -33.35 -11.75
N ALA A 102 -6.60 -34.42 -11.94
CA ALA A 102 -5.69 -34.46 -13.09
C ALA A 102 -6.47 -34.66 -14.40
N MET A 103 -6.18 -33.77 -15.37
CA MET A 103 -6.53 -33.76 -16.80
C MET A 103 -7.82 -33.02 -17.18
N ASP A 104 -7.68 -31.75 -17.58
CA ASP A 104 -7.71 -31.41 -19.00
C ASP A 104 -7.16 -30.00 -19.24
N GLY A 105 -6.22 -29.91 -20.19
CA GLY A 105 -5.53 -28.67 -20.52
C GLY A 105 -6.44 -27.67 -21.22
N VAL A 106 -6.09 -26.38 -21.13
CA VAL A 106 -6.24 -25.41 -22.22
C VAL A 106 -5.32 -24.22 -21.96
N SER A 107 -4.59 -23.86 -23.01
CA SER A 107 -3.72 -22.70 -23.21
C SER A 107 -4.39 -21.34 -22.93
N ASN A 108 -3.62 -20.29 -22.60
CA ASN A 108 -3.92 -18.97 -23.16
C ASN A 108 -2.76 -17.94 -23.19
N THR A 109 -2.40 -17.59 -24.43
CA THR A 109 -2.09 -16.25 -24.98
C THR A 109 -1.47 -15.14 -24.12
N GLY A 110 -0.20 -14.82 -24.40
CA GLY A 110 0.26 -13.53 -24.96
C GLY A 110 0.15 -12.21 -24.17
N VAL A 111 -0.61 -12.17 -23.08
CA VAL A 111 -0.56 -11.12 -22.06
C VAL A 111 -0.13 -11.86 -20.80
N LEU A 112 0.92 -11.40 -20.10
CA LEU A 112 1.25 -11.94 -18.78
C LEU A 112 0.05 -11.67 -17.86
N ALA A 113 -0.91 -12.59 -17.83
CA ALA A 113 -1.97 -12.59 -16.85
C ALA A 113 -1.27 -12.80 -15.51
N LEU A 114 -1.17 -11.73 -14.73
CA LEU A 114 -0.67 -11.82 -13.37
C LEU A 114 -1.60 -12.75 -12.59
N ASP A 115 -1.00 -13.61 -11.77
CA ASP A 115 -1.73 -14.38 -10.78
C ASP A 115 -2.65 -13.41 -9.98
N PRO A 116 -3.97 -13.64 -9.93
CA PRO A 116 -4.90 -12.82 -9.15
C PRO A 116 -4.42 -12.60 -7.71
N ASN A 117 -3.74 -13.59 -7.12
CA ASN A 117 -3.19 -13.52 -5.78
C ASN A 117 -1.99 -12.54 -5.72
N ALA A 118 -1.11 -12.56 -6.72
CA ALA A 118 -0.03 -11.58 -6.84
C ALA A 118 -0.57 -10.15 -7.00
N SER A 119 -1.62 -9.96 -7.80
CA SER A 119 -2.26 -8.64 -7.96
C SER A 119 -2.88 -8.15 -6.65
N ALA A 120 -3.52 -9.04 -5.88
CA ALA A 120 -4.07 -8.72 -4.57
C ALA A 120 -2.98 -8.31 -3.57
N LEU A 121 -1.84 -9.01 -3.53
CA LEU A 121 -0.69 -8.63 -2.69
C LEU A 121 -0.16 -7.26 -3.08
N ALA A 122 0.04 -7.02 -4.38
CA ALA A 122 0.49 -5.73 -4.87
C ALA A 122 -0.42 -4.59 -4.41
N ASP A 123 -1.74 -4.80 -4.37
CA ASP A 123 -2.69 -3.80 -3.88
C ASP A 123 -2.63 -3.57 -2.37
N ILE A 124 -2.44 -4.63 -1.57
CA ILE A 124 -2.24 -4.52 -0.11
C ILE A 124 -1.00 -3.67 0.16
N TYR A 125 0.14 -4.05 -0.42
CA TYR A 125 1.41 -3.34 -0.24
C TYR A 125 1.34 -1.90 -0.75
N PHE A 126 0.66 -1.66 -1.87
CA PHE A 126 0.46 -0.31 -2.39
C PHE A 126 -0.34 0.57 -1.40
N ARG A 127 -1.46 0.09 -0.87
CA ARG A 127 -2.30 0.83 0.09
C ARG A 127 -1.56 1.12 1.39
N ASP A 128 -0.78 0.17 1.89
CA ASP A 128 0.02 0.36 3.09
C ASP A 128 1.17 1.35 2.84
N GLY A 129 1.81 1.29 1.67
CA GLY A 129 2.81 2.28 1.26
C GLY A 129 2.25 3.70 1.20
N LEU A 130 1.03 3.88 0.67
CA LEU A 130 0.32 5.16 0.70
C LEU A 130 0.04 5.64 2.13
N THR A 131 -0.23 4.71 3.05
CA THR A 131 -0.47 5.03 4.46
C THR A 131 0.80 5.49 5.14
N PHE A 132 1.90 4.75 5.03
CA PHE A 132 3.20 5.14 5.57
C PHE A 132 3.68 6.49 4.98
N LEU A 133 3.45 6.71 3.68
CA LEU A 133 3.78 7.98 3.03
C LEU A 133 3.02 9.17 3.62
N LYS A 134 1.75 8.97 4.02
CA LYS A 134 0.92 9.98 4.71
C LYS A 134 1.41 10.22 6.14
N LEU A 135 1.86 9.16 6.82
CA LEU A 135 2.46 9.25 8.16
C LEU A 135 3.85 9.91 8.15
N GLY A 136 4.48 10.00 6.98
CA GLY A 136 5.83 10.54 6.83
C GLY A 136 6.93 9.51 7.09
N ASP A 137 6.57 8.24 7.32
CA ASP A 137 7.49 7.13 7.43
C ASP A 137 7.92 6.68 6.02
N LEU A 138 8.98 7.32 5.52
CA LEU A 138 9.44 7.12 4.15
C LEU A 138 10.12 5.77 3.95
N ASP A 139 10.73 5.21 5.00
CA ASP A 139 11.39 3.90 4.96
C ASP A 139 10.38 2.78 4.75
N ASN A 140 9.35 2.71 5.60
CA ASN A 140 8.30 1.70 5.46
C ASN A 140 7.48 1.90 4.18
N ALA A 141 7.25 3.15 3.76
CA ALA A 141 6.59 3.42 2.48
C ALA A 141 7.40 2.88 1.29
N LEU A 142 8.72 3.10 1.27
CA LEU A 142 9.59 2.59 0.20
C LEU A 142 9.59 1.07 0.15
N GLU A 143 9.68 0.41 1.31
CA GLU A 143 9.65 -1.05 1.37
C GLU A 143 8.32 -1.61 0.86
N CYS A 144 7.19 -1.04 1.29
CA CYS A 144 5.88 -1.37 0.75
C CYS A 144 5.81 -1.23 -0.76
N PHE A 145 6.25 -0.11 -1.32
CA PHE A 145 6.21 0.07 -2.78
C PHE A 145 7.18 -0.87 -3.51
N ARG A 146 8.35 -1.18 -2.92
CA ARG A 146 9.29 -2.17 -3.48
C ARG A 146 8.63 -3.53 -3.58
N THR A 147 8.10 -4.04 -2.47
CA THR A 147 7.42 -5.34 -2.42
C THR A 147 6.18 -5.37 -3.31
N GLY A 148 5.39 -4.29 -3.34
CA GLY A 148 4.25 -4.18 -4.24
C GLY A 148 4.65 -4.28 -5.73
N SER A 149 5.79 -3.69 -6.11
CA SER A 149 6.33 -3.84 -7.48
C SER A 149 6.89 -5.24 -7.77
N ASP A 150 7.38 -5.96 -6.77
CA ASP A 150 7.82 -7.35 -6.93
C ASP A 150 6.62 -8.25 -7.30
N TYR A 151 5.43 -7.96 -6.75
CA TYR A 151 4.19 -8.69 -7.05
C TYR A 151 3.47 -8.23 -8.33
N ASP A 152 3.46 -6.93 -8.61
CA ASP A 152 2.91 -6.37 -9.86
C ASP A 152 3.88 -5.34 -10.45
N PRO A 153 4.84 -5.79 -11.29
CA PRO A 153 5.81 -4.90 -11.93
C PRO A 153 5.20 -4.03 -13.04
N THR A 154 3.95 -4.31 -13.45
CA THR A 154 3.27 -3.59 -14.54
C THR A 154 2.49 -2.37 -14.04
N ARG A 155 2.29 -2.24 -12.73
CA ARG A 155 1.50 -1.17 -12.12
C ARG A 155 2.29 0.13 -12.00
N GLY A 156 2.13 1.00 -12.99
CA GLY A 156 2.80 2.31 -13.06
C GLY A 156 2.60 3.19 -11.82
N SER A 157 1.45 3.11 -11.15
CA SER A 157 1.19 3.85 -9.90
C SER A 157 2.16 3.47 -8.78
N ILE A 158 2.48 2.17 -8.59
CA ILE A 158 3.44 1.74 -7.56
C ILE A 158 4.82 2.34 -7.86
N LEU A 159 5.27 2.26 -9.12
CA LEU A 159 6.55 2.84 -9.56
C LEU A 159 6.60 4.36 -9.30
N ALA A 160 5.54 5.10 -9.63
CA ALA A 160 5.47 6.53 -9.43
C ALA A 160 5.56 6.92 -7.94
N TYR A 161 4.81 6.23 -7.09
CA TYR A 161 4.80 6.49 -5.65
C TYR A 161 6.13 6.09 -5.00
N ARG A 162 6.77 5.00 -5.43
CA ARG A 162 8.13 4.62 -4.99
C ARG A 162 9.14 5.70 -5.34
N ALA A 163 9.17 6.14 -6.60
CA ALA A 163 10.07 7.17 -7.09
C ALA A 163 9.90 8.50 -6.32
N TYR A 164 8.66 8.97 -6.18
CA TYR A 164 8.38 10.19 -5.43
C TYR A 164 8.77 10.06 -3.94
N THR A 165 8.60 8.89 -3.35
CA THR A 165 8.99 8.64 -1.94
C THR A 165 10.50 8.65 -1.78
N ALA A 166 11.25 8.04 -2.72
CA ALA A 166 12.72 8.05 -2.72
C ALA A 166 13.25 9.49 -2.81
N TYR A 167 12.73 10.28 -3.75
CA TYR A 167 13.06 11.69 -3.85
C TYR A 167 12.70 12.48 -2.58
N ARG A 168 11.55 12.23 -1.96
CA ARG A 168 11.20 12.89 -0.69
C ARG A 168 12.16 12.55 0.45
N LYS A 169 12.73 11.34 0.46
CA LYS A 169 13.66 10.87 1.49
C LYS A 169 15.03 11.53 1.33
N THR A 170 15.49 11.65 0.09
CA THR A 170 16.84 12.17 -0.20
C THR A 170 16.81 13.22 -1.32
N PRO A 171 16.14 14.37 -1.13
CA PRO A 171 15.87 15.31 -2.23
C PRO A 171 17.12 16.06 -2.73
N LEU A 172 18.19 16.09 -1.94
CA LEU A 172 19.45 16.76 -2.29
C LEU A 172 20.43 15.86 -3.06
N ASP A 173 20.12 14.56 -3.17
CA ASP A 173 20.95 13.64 -3.94
C ASP A 173 20.57 13.74 -5.43
N PRO A 174 21.48 14.23 -6.30
CA PRO A 174 21.18 14.44 -7.72
C PRO A 174 20.93 13.12 -8.46
N THR A 175 21.54 12.03 -8.02
CA THR A 175 21.31 10.69 -8.61
C THR A 175 19.91 10.22 -8.27
N VAL A 176 19.48 10.36 -7.01
CA VAL A 176 18.11 10.02 -6.60
C VAL A 176 17.08 10.91 -7.29
N ALA A 177 17.36 12.21 -7.45
CA ALA A 177 16.46 13.12 -8.14
C ALA A 177 16.26 12.72 -9.62
N GLU A 178 17.35 12.46 -10.34
CA GLU A 178 17.28 12.07 -11.75
C GLU A 178 16.62 10.70 -11.94
N GLU A 179 16.96 9.71 -11.11
CA GLU A 179 16.30 8.40 -11.13
C GLU A 179 14.80 8.51 -10.84
N SER A 180 14.43 9.34 -9.86
CA SER A 180 13.03 9.58 -9.51
C SER A 180 12.28 10.23 -10.65
N ARG A 181 12.88 11.21 -11.34
CA ARG A 181 12.32 11.82 -12.55
C ARG A 181 12.10 10.76 -13.62
N LYS A 182 13.12 9.96 -13.96
CA LYS A 182 13.02 8.91 -14.98
C LYS A 182 11.89 7.93 -14.66
N ASN A 183 11.81 7.45 -13.42
CA ASN A 183 10.79 6.50 -12.98
C ASN A 183 9.38 7.10 -12.97
N LEU A 184 9.24 8.39 -12.63
CA LEU A 184 7.96 9.11 -12.73
C LEU A 184 7.46 9.19 -14.18
N TYR A 185 8.31 9.56 -15.13
CA TYR A 185 7.90 9.59 -16.55
C TYR A 185 7.72 8.19 -17.14
N GLN A 186 8.47 7.19 -16.68
CA GLN A 186 8.20 5.80 -17.04
C GLN A 186 6.81 5.38 -16.57
N ALA A 187 6.43 5.71 -15.34
CA ALA A 187 5.10 5.43 -14.82
C ALA A 187 3.98 6.11 -15.64
N THR A 188 4.20 7.35 -16.13
CA THR A 188 3.22 8.01 -17.03
C THR A 188 3.05 7.29 -18.38
N ARG A 189 4.04 6.51 -18.81
CA ARG A 189 3.94 5.70 -20.04
C ARG A 189 3.25 4.37 -19.78
N MET A 190 3.44 3.80 -18.59
CA MET A 190 2.79 2.57 -18.16
C MET A 190 1.29 2.77 -17.93
N ASP A 191 0.90 3.91 -17.37
CA ASP A 191 -0.50 4.23 -17.07
C ASP A 191 -0.82 5.70 -17.43
N PRO A 192 -0.99 6.02 -18.72
CA PRO A 192 -1.12 7.39 -19.20
C PRO A 192 -2.43 8.07 -18.80
N ALA A 193 -3.46 7.30 -18.44
CA ALA A 193 -4.77 7.82 -18.07
C ALA A 193 -4.88 8.15 -16.56
N ASN A 194 -3.86 7.80 -15.76
CA ASN A 194 -3.91 7.94 -14.32
C ASN A 194 -3.44 9.33 -13.85
N ALA A 195 -4.40 10.14 -13.41
CA ALA A 195 -4.16 11.50 -12.93
C ALA A 195 -3.26 11.55 -11.68
N ASP A 196 -3.29 10.54 -10.81
CA ASP A 196 -2.45 10.52 -9.60
C ASP A 196 -0.96 10.48 -9.92
N ILE A 197 -0.56 9.83 -11.01
CA ILE A 197 0.85 9.81 -11.46
C ILE A 197 1.29 11.23 -11.86
N TRP A 198 0.46 11.94 -12.62
CA TRP A 198 0.71 13.34 -13.00
C TRP A 198 0.72 14.29 -11.80
N VAL A 199 -0.05 14.00 -10.73
CA VAL A 199 0.05 14.73 -9.47
C VAL A 199 1.43 14.57 -8.84
N LEU A 200 2.04 13.40 -8.91
CA LEU A 200 3.39 13.16 -8.39
C LEU A 200 4.46 13.85 -9.25
N VAL A 201 4.32 13.82 -10.59
CA VAL A 201 5.19 14.58 -11.51
C VAL A 201 5.14 16.07 -11.21
N ALA A 202 3.93 16.65 -11.09
CA ALA A 202 3.77 18.05 -10.73
C ALA A 202 4.42 18.39 -9.38
N ARG A 203 4.22 17.55 -8.36
CA ARG A 203 4.84 17.76 -7.04
C ARG A 203 6.36 17.66 -7.07
N TYR A 204 6.92 16.79 -7.89
CA TYR A 204 8.36 16.66 -8.07
C TYR A 204 8.92 17.96 -8.65
N HIS A 205 8.36 18.44 -9.76
CA HIS A 205 8.83 19.66 -10.42
C HIS A 205 8.60 20.93 -9.59
N ILE A 206 7.49 20.98 -8.84
CA ILE A 206 7.27 22.07 -7.88
C ILE A 206 8.40 22.13 -6.83
N LYS A 207 8.87 20.99 -6.34
CA LYS A 207 9.97 20.94 -5.37
C LYS A 207 11.32 21.29 -6.00
N GLN A 208 11.50 20.95 -7.28
CA GLN A 208 12.68 21.33 -8.07
C GLN A 208 12.66 22.79 -8.52
N LYS A 209 11.54 23.51 -8.33
CA LYS A 209 11.29 24.86 -8.85
C LYS A 209 11.36 24.94 -10.38
N ASP A 210 11.00 23.85 -11.04
CA ASP A 210 10.83 23.78 -12.49
C ASP A 210 9.38 24.14 -12.83
N GLY A 211 9.13 25.43 -13.07
CA GLY A 211 7.80 25.98 -13.29
C GLY A 211 7.13 25.43 -14.56
N ASP A 212 7.87 25.35 -15.66
CA ASP A 212 7.35 24.94 -16.97
C ASP A 212 6.87 23.48 -16.93
N GLU A 213 7.69 22.57 -16.39
CA GLU A 213 7.30 21.17 -16.26
C GLU A 213 6.21 20.95 -15.20
N ALA A 214 6.21 21.74 -14.13
CA ALA A 214 5.12 21.72 -13.16
C ALA A 214 3.79 22.12 -13.79
N GLU A 215 3.74 23.19 -14.58
CA GLU A 215 2.54 23.63 -15.28
C GLU A 215 2.04 22.61 -16.30
N SER A 216 2.95 22.02 -17.08
CA SER A 216 2.65 20.95 -18.03
C SER A 216 1.99 19.75 -17.33
N ALA A 217 2.57 19.29 -16.22
CA ALA A 217 2.02 18.19 -15.43
C ALA A 217 0.66 18.54 -14.80
N ILE A 218 0.49 19.76 -14.29
CA ILE A 218 -0.80 20.24 -13.75
C ILE A 218 -1.87 20.28 -14.83
N ALA A 219 -1.52 20.71 -16.05
CA ALA A 219 -2.43 20.70 -17.18
C ALA A 219 -2.89 19.27 -17.51
N LYS A 220 -1.99 18.28 -17.44
CA LYS A 220 -2.36 16.85 -17.58
C LYS A 220 -3.32 16.39 -16.50
N VAL A 221 -3.08 16.71 -15.22
CA VAL A 221 -4.03 16.41 -14.13
C VAL A 221 -5.40 17.01 -14.43
N ARG A 222 -5.46 18.28 -14.83
CA ARG A 222 -6.71 18.97 -15.15
C ARG A 222 -7.47 18.36 -16.33
N THR A 223 -6.75 17.87 -17.35
CA THR A 223 -7.37 17.22 -18.50
C THR A 223 -7.91 15.83 -18.16
N LEU A 224 -7.16 15.04 -17.38
CA LEU A 224 -7.54 13.67 -17.02
C LEU A 224 -8.63 13.65 -15.95
N ASP A 225 -8.52 14.50 -14.93
CA ASP A 225 -9.49 14.63 -13.85
C ASP A 225 -9.62 16.11 -13.42
N PRO A 226 -10.55 16.86 -14.04
CA PRO A 226 -10.81 18.26 -13.67
C PRO A 226 -11.27 18.45 -12.22
N LYS A 227 -11.79 17.39 -11.56
CA LYS A 227 -12.27 17.44 -10.17
C LYS A 227 -11.27 16.81 -9.20
N HIS A 228 -10.05 16.54 -9.64
CA HIS A 228 -9.06 15.86 -8.83
C HIS A 228 -8.82 16.62 -7.50
N PRO A 229 -8.91 15.94 -6.34
CA PRO A 229 -8.89 16.61 -5.02
C PRO A 229 -7.58 17.35 -4.72
N LYS A 230 -6.51 17.08 -5.47
CA LYS A 230 -5.21 17.75 -5.32
C LYS A 230 -4.99 18.91 -6.30
N LEU A 231 -5.82 19.06 -7.34
CA LEU A 231 -5.59 20.03 -8.42
C LEU A 231 -5.53 21.46 -7.91
N GLY A 232 -6.48 21.87 -7.06
CA GLY A 232 -6.48 23.23 -6.50
C GLY A 232 -5.26 23.54 -5.63
N LYS A 233 -4.68 22.54 -4.94
CA LYS A 233 -3.44 22.73 -4.18
C LYS A 233 -2.23 22.85 -5.11
N LEU A 234 -2.18 22.08 -6.19
CA LEU A 234 -1.09 22.16 -7.16
C LEU A 234 -1.03 23.54 -7.83
N LEU A 235 -2.19 24.07 -8.26
CA LEU A 235 -2.29 25.39 -8.88
C LEU A 235 -1.75 26.51 -7.98
N ARG A 236 -2.12 26.51 -6.69
CA ARG A 236 -1.62 27.52 -5.72
C ARG A 236 -0.11 27.43 -5.49
N ASN A 237 0.43 26.21 -5.51
CA ASN A 237 1.86 26.01 -5.32
C ASN A 237 2.67 26.41 -6.56
N ALA A 238 2.06 26.30 -7.75
CA ALA A 238 2.72 26.67 -9.00
C ALA A 238 2.81 28.19 -9.20
N THR A 239 1.90 28.98 -8.64
CA THR A 239 1.97 30.45 -8.71
C THR A 239 2.99 31.07 -7.74
N SER A 240 3.75 30.25 -7.02
CA SER A 240 4.71 30.69 -5.98
C SER A 240 6.17 30.64 -6.45
N PHE A 241 6.41 30.44 -7.75
CA PHE A 241 7.73 30.49 -8.37
C PHE A 241 8.19 31.91 -8.68
#